data_AF-A0A959P0G8-F1
#
_entry.id   AF-A0A959P0G8-F1
#
_cell.length_a   1.000
_cell.length_b   1.000
_cell.length_c   1.000
_cell.angle_alpha   90.00
_cell.angle_beta   90.00
_cell.angle_gamma   90.00
#
_symmetry.space_group_name_H-M   'P 1'
#
loop_
_entity.id
_entity.type
_entity.pdbx_description
1 polymer ?
#
loop_
_entity_poly.entity_id
_entity_poly.type
_entity_poly.pdbx_seq_one_letter_code
_entity_poly.pdbx_strand_id
1 'polypeptide(L)' 'CDITDLSQKLMGDFYTMIIMLDISNSPKDLSEIQNDLNVVAEKMKIKVYLQHEDLFRFMHRV' A
#
# COMPACT_ATOMS: atom_id res chain seq x y z
N CYS A 1 8.89 -5.69 8.86
CA CYS A 1 7.63 -5.36 8.17
C CYS A 1 6.89 -6.64 7.93
N ASP A 2 5.64 -6.72 8.37
CA ASP A 2 4.81 -7.92 8.25
C ASP A 2 3.51 -7.59 7.51
N ILE A 3 3.01 -8.53 6.72
CA ILE A 3 1.71 -8.39 6.04
C ILE A 3 0.64 -8.83 7.02
N THR A 4 -0.29 -7.94 7.35
CA THR A 4 -1.38 -8.22 8.29
C THR A 4 -2.66 -8.61 7.57
N ASP A 5 -2.90 -8.06 6.37
CA ASP A 5 -4.05 -8.41 5.53
C ASP A 5 -3.73 -8.20 4.05
N LEU A 6 -4.35 -9.02 3.19
CA LEU A 6 -4.22 -8.96 1.74
C LEU A 6 -5.56 -9.25 1.08
N SER A 7 -6.07 -8.27 0.34
CA SER A 7 -7.25 -8.41 -0.50
C SER A 7 -6.89 -8.11 -1.95
N GLN A 8 -7.38 -8.94 -2.87
CA GLN A 8 -7.15 -8.77 -4.29
C GLN A 8 -8.43 -8.97 -5.08
N LYS A 9 -8.60 -8.19 -6.15
CA LYS A 9 -9.78 -8.23 -6.99
C LYS A 9 -9.46 -7.89 -8.43
N LEU A 10 -10.08 -8.61 -9.36
CA LEU A 10 -10.21 -8.19 -10.75
C LEU A 10 -11.37 -7.20 -10.87
N MET A 11 -11.07 -5.95 -11.22
CA MET A 11 -12.02 -4.87 -11.40
C MET A 11 -12.03 -4.45 -12.86
N GLY A 12 -12.91 -5.07 -13.65
CA GLY A 12 -12.85 -4.99 -15.11
C GLY A 12 -11.52 -5.59 -15.59
N ASP A 13 -10.77 -4.82 -16.37
CA ASP A 13 -9.45 -5.23 -16.89
C ASP A 13 -8.30 -4.92 -15.92
N PHE A 14 -8.58 -4.38 -14.74
CA PHE A 14 -7.56 -4.03 -13.75
C PHE A 14 -7.42 -5.09 -12.66
N TYR A 15 -6.18 -5.53 -12.43
CA TYR A 15 -5.82 -6.31 -11.24
C TYR A 15 -5.47 -5.35 -10.09
N THR A 16 -6.26 -5.38 -9.03
CA THR A 16 -6.08 -4.49 -7.87
C THR A 16 -5.76 -5.31 -6.63
N MET A 17 -4.77 -4.85 -5.86
CA MET A 17 -4.40 -5.40 -4.56
C MET A 17 -4.46 -4.29 -3.51
N ILE A 18 -5.00 -4.63 -2.34
CA ILE A 18 -4.98 -3.82 -1.13
C ILE A 18 -4.25 -4.64 -0.08
N ILE A 19 -3.22 -4.05 0.52
CA ILE A 19 -2.34 -4.73 1.48
C ILE A 19 -2.28 -3.87 2.73
N MET A 20 -2.57 -4.47 3.88
CA MET A 20 -2.25 -3.87 5.18
C MET A 20 -0.92 -4.42 5.67
N LEU A 21 -0.08 -3.51 6.15
CA LEU A 21 1.30 -3.79 6.52
C LEU A 21 1.57 -3.18 7.89
N ASP A 22 2.19 -3.96 8.77
CA ASP A 22 2.81 -3.42 9.97
C ASP A 22 4.27 -3.09 9.67
N ILE A 23 4.60 -1.80 9.76
CA ILE A 23 5.95 -1.27 9.54
C ILE A 23 6.62 -0.83 10.85
N SER A 24 6.04 -1.12 12.02
CA SER A 24 6.56 -0.68 13.33
C SER A 24 7.98 -1.20 13.61
N ASN A 25 8.32 -2.38 13.07
CA ASN A 25 9.66 -2.96 13.16
C ASN A 25 10.51 -2.72 11.88
N SER A 26 10.10 -1.81 11.02
CA SER A 26 10.84 -1.46 9.80
C SER A 26 12.07 -0.62 10.15
N PRO A 27 13.24 -0.89 9.53
CA PRO A 27 14.38 0.03 9.60
C PRO A 27 14.18 1.29 8.72
N LYS A 28 13.14 1.30 7.87
CA LYS A 28 12.79 2.39 6.95
C LYS A 28 11.51 3.08 7.38
N ASP A 29 11.47 4.40 7.26
CA ASP A 29 10.25 5.17 7.47
C ASP A 29 9.27 5.05 6.29
N LEU A 30 8.06 5.59 6.47
CA LEU A 30 6.99 5.54 5.46
C LEU A 30 7.41 6.21 4.14
N SER A 31 8.18 7.28 4.20
CA SER A 31 8.61 8.04 3.01
C SER A 31 9.66 7.26 2.21
N GLU A 32 10.59 6.62 2.90
CA GLU A 32 11.59 5.73 2.29
C GLU A 32 10.92 4.54 1.62
N ILE A 33 9.96 3.89 2.31
CA ILE A 33 9.18 2.78 1.74
C ILE A 33 8.38 3.25 0.52
N GLN A 34 7.76 4.43 0.59
CA GLN A 34 7.02 5.00 -0.54
C GLN A 34 7.93 5.26 -1.74
N ASN A 35 9.14 5.78 -1.52
CA ASN A 35 10.11 6.01 -2.59
C ASN A 35 10.56 4.69 -3.24
N ASP A 36 10.85 3.66 -2.45
CA ASP A 36 11.20 2.34 -2.96
C ASP A 36 10.06 1.73 -3.79
N LEU A 37 8.82 1.85 -3.30
CA LEU A 37 7.63 1.38 -4.02
C LEU A 37 7.40 2.13 -5.32
N ASN A 38 7.70 3.43 -5.40
CA ASN A 38 7.59 4.20 -6.65
C ASN A 38 8.57 3.68 -7.71
N VAL A 39 9.82 3.37 -7.33
CA VAL A 39 10.82 2.79 -8.24
C VAL A 39 10.35 1.43 -8.78
N VAL A 40 9.75 0.60 -7.92
CA VAL A 40 9.18 -0.70 -8.33
C VAL A 40 7.96 -0.49 -9.23
N ALA A 41 7.09 0.46 -8.89
CA ALA A 41 5.88 0.78 -9.64
C ALA A 41 6.18 1.20 -11.08
N GLU A 42 7.19 2.06 -11.27
CA GLU A 42 7.67 2.47 -12.60
C GLU A 42 8.20 1.27 -13.42
N LYS A 43 9.03 0.42 -12.80
CA LYS A 43 9.59 -0.77 -13.46
C LYS A 43 8.51 -1.76 -13.89
N MET A 44 7.51 -1.96 -13.04
CA MET A 44 6.42 -2.90 -13.29
C MET A 44 5.24 -2.28 -14.06
N LYS A 45 5.28 -0.97 -14.36
CA LYS A 45 4.19 -0.20 -14.97
C LYS A 45 2.87 -0.34 -14.22
N ILE A 46 2.94 -0.36 -12.90
CA ILE A 46 1.77 -0.39 -12.01
C ILE A 46 1.64 0.95 -11.28
N LYS A 47 0.49 1.16 -10.62
CA LYS A 47 0.29 2.28 -9.68
C LYS A 47 0.26 1.73 -8.27
N VAL A 48 1.04 2.34 -7.37
CA VAL A 48 1.06 2.00 -5.95
C VAL A 48 0.73 3.25 -5.15
N TYR A 49 -0.17 3.11 -4.19
CA TYR A 49 -0.52 4.17 -3.25
C TYR A 49 -0.26 3.64 -1.84
N LEU A 50 0.61 4.32 -1.10
CA LEU A 50 0.91 4.02 0.29
C LEU A 50 0.36 5.15 1.17
N GLN A 51 -0.41 4.80 2.19
CA GLN A 51 -1.03 5.75 3.10
C GLN A 51 -1.01 5.20 4.54
N HIS A 52 -0.96 6.10 5.52
CA HIS A 52 -1.16 5.71 6.91
C HIS A 52 -2.61 5.27 7.13
N GLU A 53 -2.83 4.20 7.91
CA GLU A 53 -4.15 3.61 8.14
C GLU A 53 -5.17 4.64 8.66
N ASP A 54 -4.72 5.61 9.46
CA ASP A 54 -5.58 6.65 10.04
C ASP A 54 -6.41 7.40 8.99
N LEU A 55 -5.85 7.67 7.80
CA LEU A 55 -6.57 8.33 6.71
C LEU A 55 -7.79 7.50 6.26
N PHE A 56 -7.67 6.17 6.28
CA PHE A 56 -8.76 5.25 5.96
C PHE A 56 -9.85 5.25 7.04
N ARG A 57 -9.46 5.33 8.32
CA ARG A 57 -10.40 5.42 9.46
C ARG A 57 -11.22 6.71 9.42
N PHE A 58 -10.68 7.81 8.90
CA PHE A 58 -11.43 9.06 8.73
C PHE A 58 -12.43 9.01 7.58
N MET A 59 -12.18 8.26 6.50
CA MET A 59 -13.12 8.12 5.38
C MET A 59 -14.34 7.26 5.72
N HIS A 60 -14.19 6.28 6.62
CA HIS A 60 -15.29 5.42 7.08
C HIS A 60 -16.10 5.98 8.26
N ARG A 61 -15.80 7.22 8.71
CA ARG A 61 -16.69 7.99 9.60
C ARG A 61 -17.71 8.77 8.76
N VAL A 62 -18.70 8.09 8.19
CA VAL A 62 -19.94 8.69 7.70
C VAL A 62 -21.12 7.80 8.07
#